data_AF-Q70Q78-F1
#
_entry.id   AF-Q70Q78-F1
#
_cell.length_a   1.000
_cell.length_b   1.000
_cell.length_c   1.000
_cell.angle_alpha   90.00
_cell.angle_beta   90.00
_cell.angle_gamma   90.00
#
_symmetry.space_group_name_H-M   'P 1'
#
loop_
_entity.id
_entity.type
_entity.pdbx_description
1 polymer ?
#
loop_
_entity_poly.entity_id
_entity_poly.type
_entity_poly.pdbx_seq_one_letter_code
_entity_poly.pdbx_strand_id
1 'polypeptide(L)' 'MIKTRRTTRAFSPEFKLEAIKQVVKYQRDVREVALALELNPDHLRKWIRLCSKRKLTAVCSH' A
#
# COMPACT_ATOMS: atom_id res chain seq x y z
N MET A 1 26.93 -21.65 -3.81
CA MET A 1 26.09 -20.75 -4.64
C MET A 1 24.88 -20.33 -3.83
N ILE A 2 24.97 -19.19 -3.13
CA ILE A 2 23.88 -18.69 -2.31
C ILE A 2 22.90 -18.00 -3.26
N LYS A 3 21.81 -18.68 -3.63
CA LYS A 3 20.68 -18.02 -4.26
C LYS A 3 20.10 -17.08 -3.21
N THR A 4 20.57 -15.83 -3.17
CA THR A 4 19.90 -14.75 -2.45
C THR A 4 18.56 -14.55 -3.13
N ARG A 5 17.61 -15.42 -2.80
CA ARG A 5 16.19 -15.25 -3.07
C ARG A 5 15.90 -13.92 -2.40
N ARG A 6 15.86 -12.84 -3.19
CA ARG A 6 15.42 -11.53 -2.73
C ARG A 6 14.11 -11.81 -2.02
N THR A 7 14.15 -11.82 -0.70
CA THR A 7 12.97 -11.81 0.15
C THR A 7 12.40 -10.43 -0.09
N THR A 8 11.73 -10.26 -1.23
CA THR A 8 10.76 -9.20 -1.42
C THR A 8 9.83 -9.44 -0.24
N ARG A 9 10.00 -8.68 0.86
CA ARG A 9 9.08 -8.69 1.99
C ARG A 9 7.73 -8.38 1.36
N ALA A 10 6.98 -9.43 1.06
CA ALA A 10 5.68 -9.30 0.45
C ALA A 10 4.82 -8.76 1.59
N PHE A 11 4.58 -7.45 1.57
CA PHE A 11 3.67 -6.86 2.54
C PHE A 11 2.35 -7.62 2.49
N SER A 12 1.87 -8.02 3.66
CA SER A 12 0.60 -8.74 3.81
C SER A 12 -0.52 -7.97 3.12
N PRO A 13 -1.52 -8.66 2.55
CA PRO A 13 -2.66 -8.00 1.91
C PRO A 13 -3.38 -7.04 2.86
N GLU A 14 -3.48 -7.39 4.14
CA GLU A 14 -4.04 -6.54 5.21
C GLU A 14 -3.24 -5.26 5.41
N PHE A 15 -1.90 -5.35 5.43
CA PHE A 15 -1.02 -4.20 5.55
C PHE A 15 -1.18 -3.23 4.38
N LYS A 16 -1.24 -3.76 3.14
CA LYS A 16 -1.48 -2.93 1.95
C LYS A 16 -2.84 -2.24 2.02
N LEU A 17 -3.86 -2.94 2.53
CA LEU A 17 -5.20 -2.41 2.66
C LEU A 17 -5.25 -1.25 3.65
N GLU A 18 -4.65 -1.40 4.83
CA GLU A 18 -4.60 -0.35 5.84
C GLU A 18 -3.81 0.88 5.33
N ALA A 19 -2.69 0.67 4.64
CA ALA A 19 -1.93 1.77 4.03
C ALA A 19 -2.75 2.52 2.97
N ILE A 20 -3.47 1.81 2.10
CA ILE A 20 -4.37 2.43 1.10
C ILE A 20 -5.51 3.16 1.81
N LYS A 21 -6.11 2.58 2.85
CA LYS A 21 -7.22 3.17 3.60
C LYS A 21 -6.81 4.47 4.28
N GLN A 22 -5.60 4.57 4.83
CA GLN A 22 -5.08 5.84 5.36
C GLN A 22 -5.07 6.96 4.31
N VAL A 23 -4.64 6.65 3.08
CA VAL A 23 -4.60 7.64 2.00
C VAL A 23 -5.98 7.93 1.42
N VAL A 24 -6.82 6.92 1.22
CA VAL A 24 -8.11 7.09 0.53
C VAL A 24 -9.22 7.54 1.47
N LYS A 25 -9.37 6.87 2.63
CA LYS A 25 -10.43 7.16 3.59
C LYS A 25 -10.12 8.40 4.43
N TYR A 26 -8.88 8.50 4.91
CA TYR A 26 -8.49 9.62 5.78
C TYR A 26 -7.81 10.77 5.01
N GLN A 27 -7.70 10.66 3.68
CA GLN A 27 -7.07 11.67 2.81
C GLN A 27 -5.66 12.07 3.28
N ARG A 28 -4.95 11.17 3.99
CA ARG A 28 -3.59 11.42 4.48
C ARG A 28 -2.63 11.49 3.30
N ASP A 29 -1.62 12.35 3.40
CA ASP A 29 -0.62 12.45 2.35
C ASP A 29 0.14 11.13 2.19
N VAL A 30 0.35 10.71 0.93
CA VAL A 30 1.04 9.46 0.59
C VAL A 30 2.43 9.41 1.21
N ARG A 31 3.14 10.54 1.31
CA ARG A 31 4.49 10.61 1.89
C ARG A 31 4.43 10.44 3.40
N GLU A 32 3.47 11.05 4.08
CA GLU A 32 3.30 10.90 5.53
C GLU A 32 2.97 9.45 5.91
N VAL A 33 2.00 8.83 5.22
CA VAL A 33 1.66 7.42 5.44
C VAL A 33 2.84 6.52 5.11
N ALA A 34 3.59 6.86 4.06
CA ALA A 34 4.75 6.09 3.67
C ALA A 34 5.89 6.16 4.69
N LEU A 35 6.16 7.34 5.23
CA LEU A 35 7.15 7.55 6.30
C LEU A 35 6.73 6.82 7.58
N ALA A 36 5.47 6.94 8.00
CA ALA A 36 4.96 6.31 9.23
C ALA A 36 4.99 4.77 9.18
N LEU A 37 4.85 4.20 7.99
CA LEU A 37 4.87 2.75 7.77
C LEU A 37 6.23 2.25 7.23
N GLU A 38 7.26 3.09 7.24
CA GLU A 38 8.61 2.81 6.73
C GLU A 38 8.61 2.19 5.32
N LEU A 39 7.73 2.69 4.46
CA LEU A 39 7.50 2.19 3.11
C LEU A 39 7.91 3.24 2.07
N ASN A 40 8.27 2.80 0.86
CA ASN A 40 8.55 3.74 -0.22
C ASN A 40 7.24 4.33 -0.79
N PRO A 41 7.05 5.67 -0.83
CA PRO A 41 5.82 6.28 -1.32
C PRO A 41 5.43 5.85 -2.76
N ASP A 42 6.38 5.45 -3.59
CA ASP A 42 6.08 4.92 -4.92
C ASP A 42 5.33 3.58 -4.88
N HIS A 43 5.66 2.71 -3.93
CA HIS A 43 4.93 1.46 -3.70
C HIS A 43 3.48 1.73 -3.29
N LEU A 44 3.25 2.70 -2.40
CA LEU A 44 1.91 3.06 -1.96
C LEU A 44 1.09 3.62 -3.13
N ARG A 45 1.68 4.50 -3.95
CA ARG A 45 1.04 5.01 -5.17
C ARG A 45 0.69 3.89 -6.16
N LYS A 46 1.56 2.89 -6.32
CA LYS A 46 1.29 1.71 -7.14
C LYS A 46 0.15 0.88 -6.57
N TRP A 47 0.11 0.67 -5.26
CA TRP A 47 -0.96 -0.08 -4.59
C TRP A 47 -2.32 0.62 -4.72
N ILE A 48 -2.37 1.95 -4.54
CA ILE A 48 -3.58 2.75 -4.74
C ILE A 48 -4.08 2.63 -6.19
N ARG A 49 -3.18 2.78 -7.18
CA ARG A 49 -3.52 2.59 -8.61
C ARG A 49 -4.05 1.19 -8.91
N LEU A 50 -3.44 0.16 -8.33
CA LEU A 50 -3.87 -1.23 -8.51
C LEU A 50 -5.21 -1.52 -7.80
N CYS A 51 -5.42 -0.95 -6.61
CA CYS A 51 -6.65 -1.09 -5.83
C CYS A 51 -7.83 -0.41 -6.53
N SER A 52 -7.62 0.80 -7.07
CA SER A 52 -8.61 1.51 -7.89
C SER A 52 -9.01 0.70 -9.14
N LYS A 53 -8.04 0.06 -9.82
CA LYS A 53 -8.31 -0.81 -10.98
C LYS A 53 -9.04 -2.12 -10.64
N ARG A 54 -8.87 -2.65 -9.43
CA ARG A 54 -9.44 -3.95 -9.02
C ARG A 54 -10.82 -3.86 -8.36
N LYS A 55 -11.42 -2.67 -8.21
CA LYS A 55 -12.75 -2.47 -7.60
C LYS A 55 -12.90 -3.23 -6.26
N LEU A 56 -12.12 -2.86 -5.26
CA LEU A 56 -12.47 -3.10 -3.85
C LEU A 56 -13.49 -2.02 -3.42
N THR A 57 -14.73 -2.16 -3.88
CA THR A 57 -15.83 -1.19 -3.72
C THR A 57 -16.37 -1.04 -2.29
N ALA A 58 -15.77 -1.69 -1.28
CA ALA A 58 -16.21 -1.58 0.11
C ALA A 58 -15.27 -0.76 1.01
N VAL A 59 -14.02 -0.52 0.60
CA VAL A 59 -13.00 0.13 1.46
C VAL A 59 -12.72 1.57 1.04
N CYS A 60 -13.08 1.92 -0.20
CA CYS A 60 -12.90 3.26 -0.79
C CYS A 60 -14.20 4.09 -0.85
N SER A 61 -15.35 3.54 -0.45
CA SER A 61 -16.65 4.25 -0.42
C SER A 61 -17.12 4.45 1.01
N HIS A 62 -16.70 5.56 1.62
CA HIS A 62 -17.56 6.50 2.37
C HIS A 62 -16.78 7.80 2.51
#